data_AF-A0A4R4QQU4-F1
#
_entry.id   AF-A0A4R4QQU4-F1
#
_cell.length_a   1.000
_cell.length_b   1.000
_cell.length_c   1.000
_cell.angle_alpha   90.00
_cell.angle_beta   90.00
_cell.angle_gamma   90.00
#
_symmetry.space_group_name_H-M   'P 1'
#
loop_
_entity.id
_entity.type
_entity.pdbx_description
1 polymer ?
#
loop_
_entity_poly.entity_id
_entity_poly.type
_entity_poly.pdbx_seq_one_letter_code
_entity_poly.pdbx_strand_id
1 'polypeptide(L)'
;MKKTDKKVSSSRRPSWRVRLTKLAATGVTLALLPSGAATADGGGPTSEPAPEQRPPASTLAWLAFPGGVFSVDSDTRTVRYRACDGDTGRIPDPDMRVHGRMASGEVTVDGTTYAYDVPLVGRTRGIVEVTRPGAEPDGLVGEVVTEPQPPTDPAAGRRLLPLTGQLQQVVDASTANPAGVAVRDLSGRYGDQQIAVNGAFRPKAASVIKLWILVELLRRVDCGQVSLDKGVLVTPAQVVDGTGELQHETFPQVVTLYRLAEYMIKYSDNTAANVLIDYFGGFAPVNDLTDSMNQRETILARKMLDTEAAMRGEENYTSPDDVVALLGAVWDAQILTPATRDLMIGFMAEQTLNTKIPAALPPGVPVAHKTGDLPDASHDVGYYLIPGSQVAVAFLTSGPMAGGDETVRRLARTVYDYLIEPPPATSEQ
;
A
#
# COMPACT_ATOMS: atom_id res chain seq x y z
N MET A 1 0.06 -69.08 13.08
CA MET A 1 0.01 -68.77 14.51
C MET A 1 0.24 -67.27 14.69
N LYS A 2 -0.75 -66.58 15.27
CA LYS A 2 -0.79 -65.17 15.77
C LYS A 2 -0.51 -63.98 14.84
N LYS A 3 -1.62 -63.27 14.59
CA LYS A 3 -1.79 -61.87 14.19
C LYS A 3 -1.06 -60.89 15.12
N THR A 4 -0.66 -59.74 14.59
CA THR A 4 -0.87 -58.43 15.24
C THR A 4 -1.02 -57.34 14.18
N ASP A 5 -2.27 -56.93 13.95
CA ASP A 5 -2.64 -55.71 13.22
C ASP A 5 -2.32 -54.48 14.10
N LYS A 6 -1.52 -53.54 13.59
CA LYS A 6 -1.43 -52.18 14.15
C LYS A 6 -2.36 -51.27 13.34
N LYS A 7 -3.48 -50.92 13.96
CA LYS A 7 -4.35 -49.81 13.56
C LYS A 7 -3.55 -48.49 13.62
N VAL A 8 -3.44 -47.80 12.49
CA VAL A 8 -3.08 -46.37 12.45
C VAL A 8 -4.39 -45.59 12.57
N SER A 9 -4.50 -44.75 13.61
CA SER A 9 -5.70 -43.94 13.86
C SER A 9 -5.67 -42.68 13.00
N SER A 10 -6.70 -42.47 12.21
CA SER A 10 -6.94 -41.23 11.48
C SER A 10 -7.28 -40.10 12.46
N SER A 11 -6.39 -39.13 12.64
CA SER A 11 -6.68 -37.89 13.37
C SER A 11 -7.61 -37.02 12.52
N ARG A 12 -8.85 -36.83 13.02
CA ARG A 12 -9.85 -35.92 12.46
C ARG A 12 -9.36 -34.47 12.63
N ARG A 13 -9.39 -33.69 11.54
CA ARG A 13 -9.24 -32.23 11.57
C ARG A 13 -10.49 -31.59 12.19
N PRO A 14 -10.38 -30.55 13.02
CA PRO A 14 -11.55 -29.87 13.57
C PRO A 14 -12.22 -29.02 12.49
N SER A 15 -13.49 -29.29 12.22
CA SER A 15 -14.35 -28.47 11.37
C SER A 15 -14.99 -27.36 12.21
N TRP A 16 -14.61 -26.10 11.99
CA TRP A 16 -15.32 -24.95 12.54
C TRP A 16 -16.56 -24.68 11.68
N ARG A 17 -17.75 -25.03 12.19
CA ARG A 17 -19.03 -24.62 11.59
C ARG A 17 -19.44 -23.30 12.22
N VAL A 18 -19.32 -22.20 11.48
CA VAL A 18 -19.91 -20.91 11.85
C VAL A 18 -21.44 -21.02 11.70
N ARG A 19 -22.17 -20.84 12.79
CA ARG A 19 -23.64 -20.70 12.77
C ARG A 19 -23.99 -19.27 12.38
N LEU A 20 -24.57 -19.09 11.21
CA LEU A 20 -25.25 -17.86 10.81
C LEU A 20 -26.57 -17.75 11.58
N THR A 21 -26.64 -16.86 12.56
CA THR A 21 -27.89 -16.45 13.21
C THR A 21 -28.43 -15.25 12.44
N LYS A 22 -29.59 -15.42 11.79
CA LYS A 22 -30.36 -14.32 11.19
C LYS A 22 -30.75 -13.34 12.29
N LEU A 23 -30.33 -12.07 12.20
CA LEU A 23 -31.00 -10.98 12.88
C LEU A 23 -31.94 -10.28 11.90
N ALA A 24 -33.20 -10.18 12.33
CA ALA A 24 -34.29 -9.55 11.62
C ALA A 24 -34.14 -8.03 11.63
N ALA A 25 -34.58 -7.42 10.53
CA ALA A 25 -34.73 -5.97 10.39
C ALA A 25 -35.78 -5.44 11.38
N THR A 26 -35.41 -4.39 12.13
CA THR A 26 -36.35 -3.52 12.82
C THR A 26 -36.07 -2.09 12.40
N GLY A 27 -37.07 -1.49 11.75
CA GLY A 27 -37.05 -0.13 11.23
C GLY A 27 -36.88 0.90 12.34
N VAL A 28 -36.17 1.97 12.00
CA VAL A 28 -36.07 3.17 12.84
C VAL A 28 -37.14 4.14 12.37
N THR A 29 -38.13 4.34 13.24
CA THR A 29 -39.15 5.39 13.10
C THR A 29 -38.55 6.71 13.57
N LEU A 30 -38.56 7.72 12.70
CA LEU A 30 -38.13 9.08 13.00
C LEU A 30 -39.17 9.74 13.94
N ALA A 31 -38.76 10.12 15.16
CA ALA A 31 -39.59 10.89 16.08
C ALA A 31 -38.99 12.28 16.29
N LEU A 32 -39.68 13.29 15.75
CA LEU A 32 -39.50 14.71 16.05
C LEU A 32 -40.21 15.02 17.38
N LEU A 33 -39.50 15.66 18.32
CA LEU A 33 -40.10 16.31 19.48
C LEU A 33 -39.37 17.63 19.82
N PRO A 34 -40.04 18.57 20.52
CA PRO A 34 -40.06 19.98 20.16
C PRO A 34 -39.08 20.87 20.93
N SER A 35 -38.88 22.06 20.36
CA SER A 35 -38.19 23.22 20.92
C SER A 35 -38.80 23.68 22.25
N GLY A 36 -37.98 23.73 23.31
CA GLY A 36 -38.27 24.38 24.58
C GLY A 36 -37.17 25.37 24.93
N ALA A 37 -37.53 26.63 25.14
CA ALA A 37 -36.67 27.69 25.63
C ALA A 37 -36.54 27.64 27.16
N ALA A 38 -35.33 27.85 27.67
CA ALA A 38 -35.10 28.27 29.06
C ALA A 38 -33.79 29.07 29.17
N THR A 39 -33.85 30.09 30.01
CA THR A 39 -32.92 31.22 30.18
C THR A 39 -31.78 30.96 31.16
N ALA A 40 -30.60 31.49 30.81
CA ALA A 40 -29.50 32.08 31.59
C ALA A 40 -29.15 31.55 33.01
N ASP A 41 -27.87 31.17 33.20
CA ASP A 41 -26.99 31.90 34.13
C ASP A 41 -25.49 31.63 33.87
N GLY A 42 -24.66 32.61 34.23
CA GLY A 42 -23.33 32.85 33.67
C GLY A 42 -22.14 32.03 34.19
N GLY A 43 -21.08 32.04 33.38
CA GLY A 43 -19.71 31.64 33.72
C GLY A 43 -18.78 31.86 32.53
N GLY A 44 -17.82 32.78 32.68
CA GLY A 44 -16.55 33.04 31.96
C GLY A 44 -16.31 32.59 30.50
N PRO A 45 -15.51 33.32 29.69
CA PRO A 45 -15.18 32.89 28.34
C PRO A 45 -14.23 31.70 28.41
N THR A 46 -14.77 30.48 28.42
CA THR A 46 -14.06 29.31 27.93
C THR A 46 -13.96 29.47 26.43
N SER A 47 -12.75 29.72 25.93
CA SER A 47 -12.46 29.68 24.51
C SER A 47 -12.93 28.34 23.97
N GLU A 48 -13.96 28.37 23.11
CA GLU A 48 -14.36 27.21 22.31
C GLU A 48 -13.11 26.60 21.67
N PRO A 49 -12.97 25.26 21.67
CA PRO A 49 -11.96 24.64 20.84
C PRO A 49 -12.20 25.08 19.40
N ALA A 50 -11.15 25.56 18.74
CA ALA A 50 -11.19 25.95 17.33
C ALA A 50 -11.93 24.88 16.51
N PRO A 51 -12.77 25.27 15.53
CA PRO A 51 -13.46 24.29 14.69
C PRO A 51 -12.44 23.32 14.13
N GLU A 52 -12.69 22.02 14.29
CA GLU A 52 -11.89 20.97 13.68
C GLU A 52 -11.62 21.37 12.23
N GLN A 53 -10.36 21.67 11.93
CA GLN A 53 -9.94 21.96 10.57
C GLN A 53 -10.24 20.71 9.75
N ARG A 54 -11.32 20.77 8.95
CA ARG A 54 -11.70 19.71 8.03
C ARG A 54 -10.47 19.39 7.16
N PRO A 55 -10.16 18.10 6.93
CA PRO A 55 -8.98 17.73 6.16
C PRO A 55 -9.02 18.37 4.77
N PRO A 56 -7.86 18.85 4.26
CA PRO A 56 -7.77 19.49 2.95
C PRO A 56 -8.25 18.52 1.87
N ALA A 57 -8.87 19.06 0.81
CA ALA A 57 -9.16 18.27 -0.37
C ALA A 57 -7.86 17.99 -1.13
N SER A 58 -7.65 16.74 -1.52
CA SER A 58 -6.61 16.38 -2.48
C SER A 58 -7.07 16.75 -3.88
N THR A 59 -6.14 16.97 -4.80
CA THR A 59 -6.49 17.09 -6.23
C THR A 59 -6.40 15.73 -6.94
N LEU A 60 -5.87 14.72 -6.23
CA LEU A 60 -5.73 13.35 -6.67
C LEU A 60 -6.48 12.42 -5.72
N ALA A 61 -7.31 11.56 -6.30
CA ALA A 61 -8.03 10.54 -5.56
C ALA A 61 -8.11 9.26 -6.38
N TRP A 62 -8.16 8.12 -5.72
CA TRP A 62 -8.47 6.87 -6.38
C TRP A 62 -9.45 6.06 -5.55
N LEU A 63 -10.47 5.53 -6.22
CA LEU A 63 -11.55 4.73 -5.66
C LEU A 63 -11.20 3.26 -5.82
N ALA A 64 -10.94 2.57 -4.72
CA ALA A 64 -10.73 1.13 -4.71
C ALA A 64 -12.06 0.38 -4.66
N PHE A 65 -12.27 -0.59 -5.56
CA PHE A 65 -13.46 -1.45 -5.56
C PHE A 65 -13.06 -2.90 -5.90
N PRO A 66 -13.95 -3.89 -5.67
CA PRO A 66 -13.64 -5.27 -5.98
C PRO A 66 -13.17 -5.46 -7.44
N GLY A 67 -11.90 -5.86 -7.60
CA GLY A 67 -11.31 -6.16 -8.90
C GLY A 67 -10.75 -4.95 -9.67
N GLY A 68 -10.70 -3.74 -9.09
CA GLY A 68 -10.11 -2.60 -9.78
C GLY A 68 -10.05 -1.28 -9.00
N VAL A 69 -9.59 -0.25 -9.71
CA VAL A 69 -9.44 1.12 -9.24
C VAL A 69 -9.98 2.09 -10.29
N PHE A 70 -10.61 3.18 -9.83
CA PHE A 70 -10.95 4.34 -10.66
C PHE A 70 -10.27 5.57 -10.08
N SER A 71 -9.31 6.15 -10.81
CA SER A 71 -8.58 7.33 -10.35
C SER A 71 -9.09 8.60 -11.02
N VAL A 72 -8.99 9.69 -10.27
CA VAL A 72 -9.37 11.04 -10.68
C VAL A 72 -8.23 12.00 -10.34
N ASP A 73 -7.92 12.87 -11.30
CA ASP A 73 -7.09 14.06 -11.12
C ASP A 73 -7.90 15.28 -11.51
N SER A 74 -8.29 16.07 -10.52
CA SER A 74 -9.09 17.28 -10.72
C SER A 74 -8.29 18.46 -11.27
N ASP A 75 -6.97 18.46 -11.10
CA ASP A 75 -6.11 19.55 -11.60
C ASP A 75 -5.92 19.43 -13.11
N THR A 76 -5.63 18.21 -13.58
CA THR A 76 -5.48 17.95 -15.01
C THR A 76 -6.80 17.56 -15.69
N ARG A 77 -7.87 17.38 -14.91
CA ARG A 77 -9.17 16.88 -15.35
C ARG A 77 -9.06 15.59 -16.14
N THR A 78 -8.41 14.61 -15.52
CA THR A 78 -8.26 13.28 -16.10
C THR A 78 -8.81 12.21 -15.18
N VAL A 79 -9.27 11.12 -15.77
CA VAL A 79 -9.71 9.92 -15.05
C VAL A 79 -9.06 8.67 -15.65
N ARG A 80 -8.96 7.60 -14.88
CA ARG A 80 -8.53 6.28 -15.39
C ARG A 80 -9.31 5.18 -14.70
N TYR A 81 -9.86 4.27 -15.48
CA TYR A 81 -10.42 3.02 -14.99
C TYR A 81 -9.43 1.89 -15.24
N ARG A 82 -9.10 1.12 -14.21
CA ARG A 82 -8.30 -0.10 -14.34
C ARG A 82 -8.89 -1.22 -13.48
N ALA A 83 -9.30 -2.31 -14.11
CA ALA A 83 -9.87 -3.47 -13.43
C ALA A 83 -9.47 -4.80 -14.09
N CYS A 84 -10.06 -5.90 -13.64
CA CYS A 84 -9.80 -7.23 -14.19
C CYS A 84 -10.23 -7.41 -15.65
N ASP A 85 -11.16 -6.58 -16.14
CA ASP A 85 -11.73 -6.63 -17.48
C ASP A 85 -11.13 -5.61 -18.45
N GLY A 86 -10.29 -4.67 -17.98
CA GLY A 86 -9.65 -3.71 -18.86
C GLY A 86 -8.95 -2.57 -18.15
N ASP A 87 -8.32 -1.73 -18.96
CA ASP A 87 -7.64 -0.51 -18.54
C ASP A 87 -7.84 0.54 -19.62
N THR A 88 -8.37 1.69 -19.24
CA THR A 88 -8.63 2.78 -20.19
C THR A 88 -7.40 3.62 -20.48
N GLY A 89 -6.33 3.49 -19.68
CA GLY A 89 -5.34 4.54 -19.54
C GLY A 89 -5.97 5.84 -19.03
N ARG A 90 -5.22 6.95 -19.09
CA ARG A 90 -5.75 8.26 -18.71
C ARG A 90 -6.64 8.82 -19.82
N ILE A 91 -7.86 9.15 -19.45
CA ILE A 91 -8.87 9.78 -20.29
C ILE A 91 -9.03 11.24 -19.86
N PRO A 92 -8.96 12.21 -20.78
CA PRO A 92 -9.37 13.57 -20.49
C PRO A 92 -10.88 13.68 -20.26
N ASP A 93 -11.29 14.36 -19.19
CA ASP A 93 -12.67 14.76 -18.94
C ASP A 93 -12.75 16.29 -18.83
N PRO A 94 -12.81 17.02 -19.95
CA PRO A 94 -12.87 18.49 -19.93
C PRO A 94 -14.11 19.03 -19.19
N ASP A 95 -15.17 18.22 -19.09
CA ASP A 95 -16.45 18.57 -18.48
C ASP A 95 -16.56 18.14 -17.01
N MET A 96 -15.49 17.54 -16.45
CA MET A 96 -15.39 17.19 -15.03
C MET A 96 -15.83 18.36 -14.14
N ARG A 97 -16.82 18.09 -13.31
CA ARG A 97 -17.36 19.04 -12.34
C ARG A 97 -16.68 18.80 -11.01
N VAL A 98 -16.04 19.83 -10.50
CA VAL A 98 -15.49 19.84 -9.15
C VAL A 98 -16.36 20.77 -8.31
N HIS A 99 -17.22 20.21 -7.45
CA HIS A 99 -18.08 20.99 -6.57
C HIS A 99 -17.82 20.61 -5.11
N GLY A 100 -17.40 21.58 -4.31
CA GLY A 100 -16.98 21.33 -2.93
C GLY A 100 -15.73 20.46 -2.90
N ARG A 101 -15.86 19.21 -2.46
CA ARG A 101 -14.76 18.23 -2.36
C ARG A 101 -15.11 16.92 -3.06
N MET A 102 -15.83 17.02 -4.17
CA MET A 102 -16.31 15.92 -5.01
C MET A 102 -15.94 16.24 -6.45
N ALA A 103 -15.35 15.27 -7.15
CA ALA A 103 -15.19 15.29 -8.59
C ALA A 103 -16.22 14.36 -9.21
N SER A 104 -16.97 14.86 -10.18
CA SER A 104 -17.98 14.08 -10.89
C SER A 104 -18.01 14.38 -12.37
N GLY A 105 -18.41 13.38 -13.14
CA GLY A 105 -18.40 13.46 -14.60
C GLY A 105 -18.82 12.16 -15.25
N GLU A 106 -18.69 12.14 -16.57
CA GLU A 106 -19.00 10.99 -17.40
C GLU A 106 -18.05 10.96 -18.59
N VAL A 107 -17.37 9.85 -18.79
CA VAL A 107 -16.50 9.62 -19.95
C VAL A 107 -16.88 8.34 -20.67
N THR A 108 -16.74 8.30 -21.99
CA THR A 108 -17.00 7.09 -22.78
C THR A 108 -15.77 6.69 -23.58
N VAL A 109 -15.34 5.43 -23.44
CA VAL A 109 -14.22 4.83 -24.17
C VAL A 109 -14.68 3.51 -24.77
N ASP A 110 -14.47 3.35 -26.08
CA ASP A 110 -14.83 2.14 -26.83
C ASP A 110 -16.28 1.66 -26.60
N GLY A 111 -17.20 2.63 -26.47
CA GLY A 111 -18.62 2.37 -26.22
C GLY A 111 -18.98 1.99 -24.78
N THR A 112 -18.01 1.95 -23.87
CA THR A 112 -18.24 1.80 -22.43
C THR A 112 -18.24 3.17 -21.75
N THR A 113 -19.31 3.48 -21.02
CA THR A 113 -19.47 4.75 -20.31
C THR A 113 -19.14 4.57 -18.82
N TYR A 114 -18.39 5.52 -18.27
CA TYR A 114 -17.98 5.60 -16.86
C TYR A 114 -18.54 6.89 -16.27
N ALA A 115 -19.66 6.81 -15.57
CA ALA A 115 -20.21 7.92 -14.80
C ALA A 115 -19.68 7.83 -13.37
N TYR A 116 -19.21 8.93 -12.79
CA TYR A 116 -18.51 8.87 -11.51
C TYR A 116 -18.85 10.03 -10.57
N ASP A 117 -18.87 9.71 -9.28
CA ASP A 117 -18.90 10.65 -8.16
C ASP A 117 -17.81 10.20 -7.17
N VAL A 118 -16.63 10.82 -7.28
CA VAL A 118 -15.44 10.48 -6.52
C VAL A 118 -15.11 11.63 -5.56
N PRO A 119 -15.30 11.43 -4.25
CA PRO A 119 -14.83 12.41 -3.28
C PRO A 119 -13.32 12.68 -3.43
N LEU A 120 -12.90 13.87 -3.07
CA LEU A 120 -11.50 14.28 -3.07
C LEU A 120 -10.98 14.43 -1.63
N VAL A 121 -11.54 13.65 -0.70
CA VAL A 121 -11.29 13.77 0.74
C VAL A 121 -11.14 12.40 1.36
N GLY A 122 -9.91 11.99 1.68
CA GLY A 122 -9.62 10.82 2.52
C GLY A 122 -10.52 9.60 2.29
N ARG A 123 -10.69 8.82 3.34
CA ARG A 123 -11.47 7.57 3.35
C ARG A 123 -12.97 7.81 3.31
N THR A 124 -13.46 8.19 2.13
CA THR A 124 -14.87 8.46 1.90
C THR A 124 -15.42 7.56 0.79
N ARG A 125 -16.70 7.26 0.85
CA ARG A 125 -17.33 6.39 -0.13
C ARG A 125 -17.53 7.13 -1.44
N GLY A 126 -17.03 6.57 -2.53
CA GLY A 126 -17.30 7.03 -3.90
C GLY A 126 -18.04 5.98 -4.70
N ILE A 127 -18.47 6.36 -5.90
CA ILE A 127 -19.12 5.48 -6.86
C ILE A 127 -18.61 5.74 -8.28
N VAL A 128 -18.45 4.67 -9.04
CA VAL A 128 -18.34 4.70 -10.50
C VAL A 128 -19.36 3.71 -11.06
N GLU A 129 -20.17 4.16 -12.01
CA GLU A 129 -21.11 3.35 -12.75
C GLU A 129 -20.55 3.06 -14.14
N VAL A 130 -20.41 1.77 -14.46
CA VAL A 130 -19.82 1.29 -15.71
C VAL A 130 -20.91 0.70 -16.58
N THR A 131 -21.21 1.35 -17.70
CA THR A 131 -22.21 0.91 -18.68
C THR A 131 -21.53 0.39 -19.93
N ARG A 132 -21.51 -0.93 -20.12
CA ARG A 132 -20.91 -1.58 -21.30
C ARG A 132 -21.93 -1.68 -22.45
N PRO A 133 -21.48 -1.76 -23.72
CA PRO A 133 -22.39 -1.88 -24.86
C PRO A 133 -23.42 -3.02 -24.72
N GLY A 134 -24.71 -2.67 -24.70
CA GLY A 134 -25.80 -3.65 -24.60
C GLY A 134 -25.94 -4.34 -23.24
N ALA A 135 -25.30 -3.82 -22.19
CA ALA A 135 -25.42 -4.30 -20.82
C ALA A 135 -26.09 -3.26 -19.92
N GLU A 136 -26.70 -3.71 -18.83
CA GLU A 136 -27.17 -2.82 -17.77
C GLU A 136 -25.97 -2.16 -17.05
N PRO A 137 -26.14 -0.96 -16.48
CA PRO A 137 -25.10 -0.29 -15.71
C PRO A 137 -24.66 -1.10 -14.48
N ASP A 138 -23.36 -1.17 -14.26
CA ASP A 138 -22.73 -1.83 -13.10
C ASP A 138 -22.20 -0.78 -12.13
N GLY A 139 -22.87 -0.65 -10.97
CA GLY A 139 -22.53 0.34 -9.94
C GLY A 139 -21.42 -0.18 -9.02
N LEU A 140 -20.21 0.31 -9.22
CA LEU A 140 -19.04 -0.02 -8.41
C LEU A 140 -18.88 1.01 -7.29
N VAL A 141 -19.06 0.54 -6.07
CA VAL A 141 -18.90 1.34 -4.86
C VAL A 141 -17.57 0.98 -4.22
N GLY A 142 -16.84 2.00 -3.81
CA GLY A 142 -15.53 1.83 -3.21
C GLY A 142 -15.25 2.80 -2.08
N GLU A 143 -14.09 2.58 -1.46
CA GLU A 143 -13.45 3.55 -0.59
C GLU A 143 -12.50 4.40 -1.43
N VAL A 144 -12.65 5.71 -1.34
CA VAL A 144 -11.70 6.65 -1.91
C VAL A 144 -10.49 6.73 -1.01
N VAL A 145 -9.33 6.77 -1.64
CA VAL A 145 -8.05 7.05 -1.03
C VAL A 145 -7.47 8.33 -1.62
N THR A 146 -6.95 9.20 -0.75
CA THR A 146 -6.15 10.39 -1.10
C THR A 146 -4.80 10.31 -0.41
N GLU A 147 -3.80 11.01 -0.93
CA GLU A 147 -2.44 10.98 -0.38
C GLU A 147 -1.96 12.40 0.02
N PRO A 148 -1.41 12.60 1.24
CA PRO A 148 -1.40 11.64 2.36
C PRO A 148 -2.82 11.42 2.92
N GLN A 149 -3.06 10.25 3.52
CA GLN A 149 -4.37 9.94 4.09
C GLN A 149 -4.63 10.70 5.40
N PRO A 150 -5.72 11.49 5.50
CA PRO A 150 -6.17 12.06 6.77
C PRO A 150 -6.73 10.95 7.69
N PRO A 151 -6.84 11.21 9.00
CA PRO A 151 -7.33 10.20 9.94
C PRO A 151 -8.84 9.99 9.82
N THR A 152 -9.30 8.77 10.11
CA THR A 152 -10.71 8.41 10.28
C THR A 152 -11.31 8.99 11.57
N ASP A 153 -10.47 9.13 12.61
CA ASP A 153 -10.77 9.84 13.86
C ASP A 153 -9.70 10.93 14.10
N PRO A 154 -10.03 12.23 13.95
CA PRO A 154 -9.09 13.32 14.15
C PRO A 154 -8.47 13.36 15.55
N ALA A 155 -9.21 12.99 16.60
CA ALA A 155 -8.69 12.98 17.96
C ALA A 155 -7.69 11.85 18.16
N ALA A 156 -7.97 10.66 17.63
CA ALA A 156 -7.02 9.54 17.64
C ALA A 156 -5.79 9.84 16.78
N GLY A 157 -5.96 10.41 15.58
CA GLY A 157 -4.88 10.75 14.65
C GLY A 157 -3.91 11.79 15.19
N ARG A 158 -4.40 12.77 15.95
CA ARG A 158 -3.54 13.74 16.66
C ARG A 158 -2.52 13.07 17.59
N ARG A 159 -2.80 11.87 18.09
CA ARG A 159 -1.86 11.12 18.93
C ARG A 159 -0.71 10.50 18.16
N LEU A 160 -0.67 10.54 16.83
CA LEU A 160 0.49 10.11 16.03
C LEU A 160 1.38 11.29 15.61
N LEU A 161 0.83 12.51 15.55
CA LEU A 161 1.55 13.71 15.11
C LEU A 161 2.87 14.01 15.88
N PRO A 162 3.01 13.72 17.19
CA PRO A 162 4.29 13.91 17.87
C PRO A 162 5.45 13.10 17.27
N LEU A 163 5.16 11.93 16.67
CA LEU A 163 6.17 11.11 15.99
C LEU A 163 6.78 11.86 14.80
N THR A 164 6.02 12.71 14.09
CA THR A 164 6.54 13.53 12.98
C THR A 164 7.74 14.37 13.42
N GLY A 165 7.67 14.99 14.61
CA GLY A 165 8.77 15.79 15.14
C GLY A 165 10.02 14.97 15.49
N GLN A 166 9.84 13.76 16.02
CA GLN A 166 10.95 12.85 16.33
C GLN A 166 11.63 12.35 15.05
N LEU A 167 10.83 12.01 14.03
CA LEU A 167 11.32 11.60 12.72
C LEU A 167 12.07 12.74 12.01
N GLN A 168 11.55 13.97 12.09
CA GLN A 168 12.20 15.16 11.52
C GLN A 168 13.61 15.36 12.10
N GLN A 169 13.80 15.17 13.41
CA GLN A 169 15.11 15.27 14.04
C GLN A 169 16.11 14.24 13.49
N VAL A 170 15.66 13.02 13.18
CA VAL A 170 16.51 11.99 12.58
C VAL A 170 16.87 12.36 11.14
N VAL A 171 15.90 12.83 10.36
CA VAL A 171 16.08 13.28 8.97
C VAL A 171 17.06 14.47 8.92
N ASP A 172 16.86 15.50 9.73
CA ASP A 172 17.71 16.70 9.76
C ASP A 172 19.16 16.39 10.17
N ALA A 173 19.34 15.42 11.07
CA ALA A 173 20.67 14.96 11.48
C ALA A 173 21.39 14.13 10.39
N SER A 174 20.67 13.66 9.36
CA SER A 174 21.20 12.78 8.31
C SER A 174 21.73 13.60 7.11
N THR A 175 22.59 14.59 7.36
CA THR A 175 22.99 15.58 6.34
C THR A 175 23.71 14.99 5.12
N ALA A 176 24.48 13.91 5.31
CA ALA A 176 25.14 13.19 4.22
C ALA A 176 24.22 12.20 3.49
N ASN A 177 23.03 11.94 4.04
CA ASN A 177 22.05 11.01 3.51
C ASN A 177 20.64 11.62 3.56
N PRO A 178 20.29 12.55 2.66
CA PRO A 178 18.94 13.10 2.59
C PRO A 178 17.90 11.98 2.63
N ALA A 179 16.89 12.13 3.47
CA ALA A 179 15.94 11.08 3.77
C ALA A 179 14.49 11.57 3.72
N GLY A 180 13.60 10.62 3.45
CA GLY A 180 12.17 10.77 3.57
C GLY A 180 11.58 9.58 4.31
N VAL A 181 10.52 9.84 5.07
CA VAL A 181 9.83 8.85 5.87
C VAL A 181 8.33 9.07 5.82
N ALA A 182 7.59 7.97 5.71
CA ALA A 182 6.14 7.95 5.91
C ALA A 182 5.78 6.80 6.87
N VAL A 183 4.75 7.04 7.69
CA VAL A 183 4.18 6.06 8.61
C VAL A 183 2.66 6.14 8.50
N ARG A 184 1.99 5.00 8.35
CA ARG A 184 0.53 4.91 8.36
C ARG A 184 0.09 3.93 9.44
N ASP A 185 -0.83 4.38 10.28
CA ASP A 185 -1.52 3.49 11.22
C ASP A 185 -2.44 2.53 10.47
N LEU A 186 -2.32 1.25 10.80
CA LEU A 186 -3.10 0.14 10.26
C LEU A 186 -3.94 -0.56 11.34
N SER A 187 -3.79 -0.13 12.59
CA SER A 187 -4.44 -0.73 13.75
C SER A 187 -5.73 -0.01 14.17
N GLY A 188 -5.96 1.19 13.63
CA GLY A 188 -7.00 2.12 14.09
C GLY A 188 -6.67 2.83 15.40
N ARG A 189 -5.57 2.48 16.09
CA ARG A 189 -5.14 3.10 17.35
C ARG A 189 -4.95 4.61 17.22
N TYR A 190 -4.54 5.06 16.05
CA TYR A 190 -4.29 6.45 15.70
C TYR A 190 -5.24 6.91 14.59
N GLY A 191 -6.47 6.37 14.55
CA GLY A 191 -7.47 6.76 13.54
C GLY A 191 -6.96 6.55 12.12
N ASP A 192 -6.12 5.53 11.90
CA ASP A 192 -5.54 5.20 10.61
C ASP A 192 -4.75 6.33 9.93
N GLN A 193 -4.28 7.29 10.74
CA GLN A 193 -3.51 8.46 10.30
C GLN A 193 -2.27 8.06 9.51
N GLN A 194 -2.02 8.77 8.40
CA GLN A 194 -0.71 8.82 7.76
C GLN A 194 0.03 10.10 8.16
N ILE A 195 1.29 9.96 8.54
CA ILE A 195 2.23 11.08 8.74
C ILE A 195 3.45 10.88 7.85
N ALA A 196 4.09 11.98 7.46
CA ALA A 196 5.31 11.93 6.69
C ALA A 196 6.25 13.10 7.02
N VAL A 197 7.54 12.87 6.81
CA VAL A 197 8.59 13.90 6.70
C VAL A 197 9.25 13.71 5.35
N ASN A 198 9.22 14.74 4.52
CA ASN A 198 9.62 14.66 3.11
C ASN A 198 8.92 13.50 2.38
N GLY A 199 7.60 13.38 2.50
CA GLY A 199 6.82 12.26 1.95
C GLY A 199 6.88 12.11 0.43
N ALA A 200 7.06 13.21 -0.30
CA ALA A 200 7.31 13.24 -1.75
C ALA A 200 8.81 13.17 -2.12
N PHE A 201 9.71 12.90 -1.16
CA PHE A 201 11.13 12.71 -1.45
C PHE A 201 11.33 11.55 -2.43
N ARG A 202 12.07 11.79 -3.50
CA ARG A 202 12.13 10.89 -4.66
C ARG A 202 13.53 10.33 -4.94
N PRO A 203 14.06 9.43 -4.09
CA PRO A 203 15.32 8.75 -4.37
C PRO A 203 15.14 7.60 -5.37
N LYS A 204 16.26 7.06 -5.86
CA LYS A 204 16.25 5.82 -6.66
C LYS A 204 15.59 4.71 -5.85
N ALA A 205 14.60 4.01 -6.37
CA ALA A 205 13.84 3.01 -5.61
C ALA A 205 14.65 1.79 -5.17
N ALA A 206 15.79 1.54 -5.81
CA ALA A 206 16.54 0.30 -5.65
C ALA A 206 15.62 -0.94 -5.73
N SER A 207 15.78 -1.93 -4.87
CA SER A 207 14.93 -3.13 -4.84
C SER A 207 13.54 -2.93 -4.21
N VAL A 208 13.19 -1.73 -3.72
CA VAL A 208 11.84 -1.44 -3.22
C VAL A 208 10.81 -1.54 -4.36
N ILE A 209 11.20 -1.23 -5.60
CA ILE A 209 10.35 -1.33 -6.80
C ILE A 209 9.74 -2.73 -7.01
N LYS A 210 10.38 -3.78 -6.45
CA LYS A 210 9.90 -5.17 -6.53
C LYS A 210 8.55 -5.38 -5.85
N LEU A 211 8.13 -4.50 -4.95
CA LEU A 211 6.80 -4.53 -4.35
C LEU A 211 5.70 -4.32 -5.40
N TRP A 212 5.85 -3.35 -6.32
CA TRP A 212 4.89 -3.13 -7.40
C TRP A 212 4.90 -4.24 -8.44
N ILE A 213 6.07 -4.83 -8.72
CA ILE A 213 6.18 -6.02 -9.59
C ILE A 213 5.39 -7.18 -8.98
N LEU A 214 5.48 -7.39 -7.66
CA LEU A 214 4.72 -8.42 -6.96
C LEU A 214 3.21 -8.12 -6.97
N VAL A 215 2.80 -6.88 -6.66
CA VAL A 215 1.38 -6.51 -6.66
C VAL A 215 0.78 -6.69 -8.04
N GLU A 216 1.46 -6.33 -9.13
CA GLU A 216 0.96 -6.59 -10.49
C GLU A 216 0.81 -8.09 -10.79
N LEU A 217 1.75 -8.95 -10.35
CA LEU A 217 1.59 -10.40 -10.49
C LEU A 217 0.34 -10.88 -9.75
N LEU A 218 0.22 -10.51 -8.47
CA LEU A 218 -0.85 -10.99 -7.60
C LEU A 218 -2.22 -10.47 -8.00
N ARG A 219 -2.29 -9.23 -8.51
CA ARG A 219 -3.52 -8.69 -9.10
C ARG A 219 -3.97 -9.52 -10.31
N ARG A 220 -3.05 -9.95 -11.18
CA ARG A 220 -3.38 -10.86 -12.30
C ARG A 220 -3.85 -12.23 -11.82
N VAL A 221 -3.32 -12.72 -10.70
CA VAL A 221 -3.78 -13.97 -10.06
C VAL A 221 -5.21 -13.81 -9.54
N ASP A 222 -5.49 -12.70 -8.83
CA ASP A 222 -6.82 -12.40 -8.31
C ASP A 222 -7.86 -12.23 -9.42
N CYS A 223 -7.45 -11.66 -10.56
CA CYS A 223 -8.29 -11.56 -11.75
C CYS A 223 -8.43 -12.88 -12.52
N GLY A 224 -7.80 -13.99 -12.08
CA GLY A 224 -7.82 -15.28 -12.77
C GLY A 224 -7.08 -15.29 -14.11
N GLN A 225 -6.29 -14.26 -14.40
CA GLN A 225 -5.56 -14.10 -15.66
C GLN A 225 -4.32 -14.99 -15.72
N VAL A 226 -3.72 -15.31 -14.57
CA VAL A 226 -2.54 -16.17 -14.43
C VAL A 226 -2.66 -17.07 -13.20
N SER A 227 -1.96 -18.20 -13.21
CA SER A 227 -1.77 -19.06 -12.03
C SER A 227 -0.33 -18.97 -11.55
N LEU A 228 -0.12 -18.93 -10.23
CA LEU A 228 1.21 -18.96 -9.63
C LEU A 228 1.98 -20.28 -9.91
N ASP A 229 1.26 -21.36 -10.22
CA ASP A 229 1.85 -22.66 -10.59
C ASP A 229 2.39 -22.67 -12.04
N LYS A 230 2.08 -21.64 -12.84
CA LYS A 230 2.56 -21.55 -14.22
C LYS A 230 4.09 -21.50 -14.21
N GLY A 231 4.70 -22.45 -14.93
CA GLY A 231 6.13 -22.45 -15.21
C GLY A 231 6.51 -21.52 -16.36
N VAL A 232 7.61 -20.80 -16.20
CA VAL A 232 8.28 -20.06 -17.27
C VAL A 232 9.69 -20.62 -17.46
N LEU A 233 10.13 -20.73 -18.72
CA LEU A 233 11.49 -21.15 -19.02
C LEU A 233 12.44 -19.97 -18.77
N VAL A 234 13.28 -20.09 -17.74
CA VAL A 234 14.38 -19.16 -17.49
C VAL A 234 15.62 -19.70 -18.20
N THR A 235 16.22 -18.87 -19.03
CA THR A 235 17.42 -19.21 -19.80
C THR A 235 18.68 -18.64 -19.14
N PRO A 236 19.88 -19.18 -19.43
CA PRO A 236 21.13 -18.63 -18.90
C PRO A 236 21.33 -17.14 -19.19
N ALA A 237 20.83 -16.65 -20.33
CA ALA A 237 20.96 -15.24 -20.73
C ALA A 237 20.09 -14.28 -19.90
N GLN A 238 19.10 -14.77 -19.17
CA GLN A 238 18.25 -13.96 -18.29
C GLN A 238 18.77 -13.88 -16.86
N VAL A 239 19.75 -14.71 -16.51
CA VAL A 239 20.37 -14.73 -15.19
C VAL A 239 21.28 -13.52 -15.06
N VAL A 240 21.09 -12.76 -13.99
CA VAL A 240 21.89 -11.57 -13.65
C VAL A 240 22.45 -11.70 -12.23
N ASP A 241 23.56 -11.02 -11.99
CA ASP A 241 24.27 -11.01 -10.70
C ASP A 241 23.50 -10.24 -9.59
N GLY A 242 24.19 -9.97 -8.49
CA GLY A 242 23.73 -9.12 -7.40
C GLY A 242 23.08 -9.93 -6.28
N THR A 243 21.88 -9.54 -5.86
CA THR A 243 21.12 -10.29 -4.86
C THR A 243 20.20 -11.30 -5.53
N GLY A 244 20.01 -12.46 -4.88
CA GLY A 244 19.19 -13.56 -5.39
C GLY A 244 19.86 -14.92 -5.27
N GLU A 245 19.04 -15.97 -5.27
CA GLU A 245 19.47 -17.35 -5.19
C GLU A 245 19.50 -18.02 -6.57
N LEU A 246 18.66 -17.54 -7.51
CA LEU A 246 18.59 -18.11 -8.85
C LEU A 246 19.95 -18.03 -9.56
N GLN A 247 20.75 -16.99 -9.32
CA GLN A 247 22.08 -16.85 -9.96
C GLN A 247 23.05 -18.01 -9.64
N HIS A 248 22.77 -18.83 -8.62
CA HIS A 248 23.59 -19.97 -8.22
C HIS A 248 23.08 -21.32 -8.76
N GLU A 249 22.00 -21.32 -9.52
CA GLU A 249 21.38 -22.52 -10.11
C GLU A 249 21.87 -22.81 -11.55
N THR A 250 21.51 -23.97 -12.07
CA THR A 250 21.84 -24.38 -13.45
C THR A 250 20.66 -24.17 -14.39
N PHE A 251 20.87 -23.38 -15.45
CA PHE A 251 19.86 -23.07 -16.47
C PHE A 251 20.23 -23.68 -17.83
N PRO A 252 19.26 -23.95 -18.73
CA PRO A 252 17.84 -23.55 -18.66
C PRO A 252 17.01 -24.36 -17.66
N GLN A 253 16.01 -23.72 -17.05
CA GLN A 253 15.12 -24.34 -16.07
C GLN A 253 13.70 -23.76 -16.17
N VAL A 254 12.68 -24.59 -15.95
CA VAL A 254 11.31 -24.12 -15.75
C VAL A 254 11.13 -23.70 -14.29
N VAL A 255 10.82 -22.42 -14.05
CA VAL A 255 10.62 -21.83 -12.73
C VAL A 255 9.17 -21.34 -12.62
N THR A 256 8.48 -21.62 -11.52
CA THR A 256 7.08 -21.18 -11.34
C THR A 256 7.00 -19.69 -11.03
N LEU A 257 5.89 -19.06 -11.39
CA LEU A 257 5.62 -17.67 -11.00
C LEU A 257 5.59 -17.51 -9.47
N TYR A 258 5.12 -18.52 -8.72
CA TYR A 258 5.23 -18.57 -7.26
C TYR A 258 6.69 -18.40 -6.81
N ARG A 259 7.60 -19.23 -7.34
CA ARG A 259 9.00 -19.23 -6.94
C ARG A 259 9.69 -17.92 -7.33
N LEU A 260 9.37 -17.36 -8.49
CA LEU A 260 9.87 -16.05 -8.89
C LEU A 260 9.40 -14.95 -7.93
N ALA A 261 8.11 -14.93 -7.59
CA ALA A 261 7.55 -13.97 -6.64
C ALA A 261 8.20 -14.10 -5.25
N GLU A 262 8.30 -15.34 -4.76
CA GLU A 262 8.90 -15.70 -3.49
C GLU A 262 10.36 -15.21 -3.43
N TYR A 263 11.18 -15.59 -4.41
CA TYR A 263 12.62 -15.28 -4.40
C TYR A 263 12.88 -13.80 -4.62
N MET A 264 12.06 -13.13 -5.44
CA MET A 264 12.14 -11.70 -5.68
C MET A 264 11.99 -10.89 -4.38
N ILE A 265 11.15 -11.34 -3.45
CA ILE A 265 10.97 -10.65 -2.17
C ILE A 265 11.92 -11.16 -1.10
N LYS A 266 11.98 -12.48 -0.87
CA LYS A 266 12.73 -13.07 0.26
C LYS A 266 14.23 -12.83 0.15
N TYR A 267 14.78 -13.02 -1.04
CA TYR A 267 16.21 -12.91 -1.33
C TYR A 267 16.55 -11.66 -2.15
N SER A 268 15.55 -10.82 -2.44
CA SER A 268 15.70 -9.68 -3.34
C SER A 268 16.19 -10.10 -4.74
N ASP A 269 15.78 -11.27 -5.24
CA ASP A 269 16.35 -11.86 -6.46
C ASP A 269 16.15 -10.98 -7.71
N ASN A 270 17.27 -10.56 -8.33
CA ASN A 270 17.28 -9.71 -9.51
C ASN A 270 16.84 -10.45 -10.78
N THR A 271 17.22 -11.72 -10.92
CA THR A 271 16.81 -12.57 -12.05
C THR A 271 15.30 -12.77 -12.00
N ALA A 272 14.76 -13.07 -10.83
CA ALA A 272 13.32 -13.24 -10.66
C ALA A 272 12.52 -11.99 -11.02
N ALA A 273 12.98 -10.82 -10.57
CA ALA A 273 12.37 -9.54 -10.93
C ALA A 273 12.39 -9.28 -12.45
N ASN A 274 13.54 -9.48 -13.10
CA ASN A 274 13.68 -9.26 -14.54
C ASN A 274 12.82 -10.23 -15.36
N VAL A 275 12.74 -11.50 -14.94
CA VAL A 275 11.87 -12.49 -15.59
C VAL A 275 10.39 -12.12 -15.43
N LEU A 276 9.96 -11.62 -14.26
CA LEU A 276 8.58 -11.16 -14.06
C LEU A 276 8.25 -9.92 -14.90
N ILE A 277 9.17 -8.97 -15.01
CA ILE A 277 9.02 -7.81 -15.90
C ILE A 277 8.83 -8.26 -17.36
N ASP A 278 9.67 -9.18 -17.84
CA ASP A 278 9.55 -9.73 -19.19
C ASP A 278 8.25 -10.51 -19.37
N TYR A 279 7.86 -11.29 -18.36
CA TYR A 279 6.61 -12.05 -18.37
C TYR A 279 5.37 -11.15 -18.51
N PHE A 280 5.41 -9.95 -17.94
CA PHE A 280 4.33 -8.98 -18.10
C PHE A 280 4.31 -8.30 -19.47
N GLY A 281 5.39 -8.42 -20.25
CA GLY A 281 5.57 -7.72 -21.52
C GLY A 281 6.33 -6.39 -21.40
N GLY A 282 7.11 -6.21 -20.34
CA GLY A 282 7.93 -5.02 -20.11
C GLY A 282 7.48 -4.18 -18.92
N PHE A 283 7.84 -2.90 -18.91
CA PHE A 283 7.63 -2.01 -17.76
C PHE A 283 6.20 -1.47 -17.65
N ALA A 284 5.50 -1.33 -18.78
CA ALA A 284 4.20 -0.66 -18.86
C ALA A 284 3.18 -1.20 -17.83
N PRO A 285 2.99 -2.53 -17.65
CA PRO A 285 1.98 -3.02 -16.70
C PRO A 285 2.22 -2.65 -15.24
N VAL A 286 3.48 -2.47 -14.84
CA VAL A 286 3.84 -2.02 -13.49
C VAL A 286 3.65 -0.51 -13.37
N ASN A 287 4.02 0.27 -14.39
CA ASN A 287 3.79 1.72 -14.41
C ASN A 287 2.30 2.08 -14.56
N ASP A 288 1.53 1.21 -15.20
CA ASP A 288 0.07 1.29 -15.26
C ASP A 288 -0.55 1.09 -13.87
N LEU A 289 0.14 0.35 -12.98
CA LEU A 289 -0.35 0.10 -11.62
C LEU A 289 -0.12 1.33 -10.78
N THR A 290 1.11 1.87 -10.81
CA THR A 290 1.44 3.11 -10.11
C THR A 290 0.53 4.25 -10.58
N ASP A 291 0.31 4.38 -11.88
CA ASP A 291 -0.56 5.43 -12.43
C ASP A 291 -2.04 5.25 -12.04
N SER A 292 -2.56 4.02 -12.02
CA SER A 292 -3.93 3.76 -11.55
C SER A 292 -4.15 4.13 -10.08
N MET A 293 -3.08 4.14 -9.29
CA MET A 293 -3.09 4.55 -7.88
C MET A 293 -2.69 6.03 -7.70
N ASN A 294 -2.50 6.79 -8.80
CA ASN A 294 -1.98 8.16 -8.79
C ASN A 294 -0.59 8.32 -8.11
N GLN A 295 0.23 7.27 -8.08
CA GLN A 295 1.57 7.27 -7.49
C GLN A 295 2.58 7.90 -8.46
N ARG A 296 2.77 9.21 -8.34
CA ARG A 296 3.52 10.03 -9.31
C ARG A 296 5.03 9.92 -9.18
N GLU A 297 5.50 9.54 -8.00
CA GLU A 297 6.93 9.50 -7.73
C GLU A 297 7.53 8.14 -8.09
N THR A 298 6.69 7.12 -8.26
CA THR A 298 7.09 5.76 -8.56
C THR A 298 7.10 5.45 -10.05
N ILE A 299 8.25 4.99 -10.53
CA ILE A 299 8.43 4.53 -11.90
C ILE A 299 9.40 3.35 -11.96
N LEU A 300 9.06 2.34 -12.75
CA LEU A 300 9.96 1.31 -13.25
C LEU A 300 10.41 1.71 -14.66
N ALA A 301 11.66 2.18 -14.79
CA ALA A 301 12.23 2.64 -16.05
C ALA A 301 13.32 1.71 -16.59
N ARG A 302 13.84 0.79 -15.77
CA ARG A 302 14.86 -0.18 -16.18
C ARG A 302 14.76 -1.49 -15.42
N LYS A 303 15.37 -2.53 -16.00
CA LYS A 303 15.59 -3.82 -15.32
C LYS A 303 16.64 -3.72 -14.22
N MET A 304 16.61 -4.69 -13.32
CA MET A 304 17.63 -4.85 -12.29
C MET A 304 18.99 -5.09 -12.95
N LEU A 305 20.01 -4.40 -12.46
CA LEU A 305 21.39 -4.38 -12.97
C LEU A 305 21.58 -3.94 -14.43
N ASP A 306 20.59 -3.33 -15.06
CA ASP A 306 20.77 -2.67 -16.36
C ASP A 306 21.52 -1.32 -16.18
N THR A 307 22.85 -1.40 -16.16
CA THR A 307 23.73 -0.24 -15.97
C THR A 307 23.76 0.66 -17.19
N GLU A 308 23.55 0.13 -18.39
CA GLU A 308 23.47 0.91 -19.62
C GLU A 308 22.25 1.82 -19.62
N ALA A 309 21.08 1.30 -19.22
CA ALA A 309 19.87 2.11 -19.00
C ALA A 309 20.11 3.18 -17.93
N ALA A 310 20.71 2.82 -16.80
CA ALA A 310 21.03 3.78 -15.74
C ALA A 310 21.95 4.91 -16.24
N MET A 311 22.95 4.60 -17.08
CA MET A 311 23.83 5.62 -17.69
C MET A 311 23.11 6.54 -18.69
N ARG A 312 21.99 6.08 -19.28
CA ARG A 312 21.10 6.92 -20.10
C ARG A 312 20.12 7.78 -19.27
N GLY A 313 20.16 7.66 -17.95
CA GLY A 313 19.24 8.34 -17.03
C GLY A 313 17.89 7.63 -16.86
N GLU A 314 17.74 6.42 -17.41
CA GLU A 314 16.59 5.56 -17.15
C GLU A 314 16.80 4.90 -15.78
N GLU A 315 16.05 5.34 -14.77
CA GLU A 315 16.22 4.84 -13.40
C GLU A 315 14.87 4.66 -12.71
N ASN A 316 14.81 3.67 -11.83
CA ASN A 316 13.65 3.37 -11.02
C ASN A 316 13.61 4.34 -9.84
N TYR A 317 12.48 4.99 -9.61
CA TYR A 317 12.27 5.93 -8.50
C TYR A 317 11.01 5.58 -7.74
N THR A 318 10.90 6.08 -6.52
CA THR A 318 9.70 6.00 -5.67
C THR A 318 9.76 7.07 -4.58
N SER A 319 8.73 7.17 -3.74
CA SER A 319 8.66 8.07 -2.58
C SER A 319 8.12 7.36 -1.33
N PRO A 320 8.38 7.90 -0.12
CA PRO A 320 7.77 7.37 1.09
C PRO A 320 6.24 7.31 1.03
N ASP A 321 5.58 8.35 0.50
CA ASP A 321 4.12 8.39 0.39
C ASP A 321 3.59 7.31 -0.57
N ASP A 322 4.18 7.15 -1.76
CA ASP A 322 3.77 6.12 -2.72
C ASP A 322 3.95 4.70 -2.14
N VAL A 323 5.07 4.45 -1.44
CA VAL A 323 5.31 3.16 -0.78
C VAL A 323 4.23 2.88 0.26
N VAL A 324 3.97 3.82 1.17
CA VAL A 324 2.99 3.62 2.26
C VAL A 324 1.56 3.54 1.71
N ALA A 325 1.26 4.25 0.63
CA ALA A 325 0.00 4.10 -0.08
C ALA A 325 -0.17 2.69 -0.66
N LEU A 326 0.86 2.14 -1.34
CA LEU A 326 0.84 0.75 -1.82
C LEU A 326 0.63 -0.24 -0.67
N LEU A 327 1.45 -0.12 0.39
CA LEU A 327 1.41 -1.03 1.52
C LEU A 327 0.07 -0.98 2.26
N GLY A 328 -0.51 0.21 2.42
CA GLY A 328 -1.83 0.35 3.03
C GLY A 328 -2.96 -0.20 2.13
N ALA A 329 -2.91 0.04 0.82
CA ALA A 329 -3.86 -0.53 -0.14
C ALA A 329 -3.83 -2.07 -0.15
N VAL A 330 -2.64 -2.66 0.01
CA VAL A 330 -2.47 -4.10 0.20
C VAL A 330 -3.09 -4.53 1.52
N TRP A 331 -2.78 -3.86 2.63
CA TRP A 331 -3.28 -4.18 3.97
C TRP A 331 -4.82 -4.21 4.04
N ASP A 332 -5.45 -3.17 3.51
CA ASP A 332 -6.90 -2.98 3.50
C ASP A 332 -7.62 -3.92 2.51
N ALA A 333 -6.87 -4.73 1.75
CA ALA A 333 -7.39 -5.58 0.67
C ALA A 333 -8.15 -4.78 -0.41
N GLN A 334 -7.67 -3.58 -0.70
CA GLN A 334 -8.22 -2.67 -1.71
C GLN A 334 -7.71 -3.00 -3.12
N ILE A 335 -6.45 -3.46 -3.23
CA ILE A 335 -5.79 -3.78 -4.52
C ILE A 335 -5.52 -5.27 -4.73
N LEU A 336 -5.54 -6.06 -3.64
CA LEU A 336 -5.34 -7.51 -3.62
C LEU A 336 -6.45 -8.17 -2.80
N THR A 337 -6.80 -9.42 -3.12
CA THR A 337 -7.69 -10.22 -2.26
C THR A 337 -6.99 -10.55 -0.94
N PRO A 338 -7.74 -10.89 0.13
CA PRO A 338 -7.13 -11.30 1.40
C PRO A 338 -6.09 -12.42 1.26
N ALA A 339 -6.30 -13.38 0.35
CA ALA A 339 -5.40 -14.51 0.16
C ALA A 339 -4.05 -14.10 -0.44
N THR A 340 -4.06 -13.27 -1.49
CA THR A 340 -2.84 -12.78 -2.14
C THR A 340 -2.15 -11.68 -1.34
N ARG A 341 -2.91 -10.84 -0.62
CA ARG A 341 -2.36 -9.95 0.43
C ARG A 341 -1.54 -10.74 1.44
N ASP A 342 -2.14 -11.78 2.04
CA ASP A 342 -1.48 -12.57 3.09
C ASP A 342 -0.23 -13.28 2.53
N LEU A 343 -0.27 -13.70 1.26
CA LEU A 343 0.89 -14.26 0.57
C LEU A 343 2.03 -13.23 0.42
N MET A 344 1.72 -12.01 -0.02
CA MET A 344 2.71 -10.93 -0.14
C MET A 344 3.34 -10.59 1.22
N ILE A 345 2.51 -10.39 2.25
CA ILE A 345 2.99 -10.11 3.61
C ILE A 345 3.84 -11.28 4.12
N GLY A 346 3.45 -12.52 3.83
CA GLY A 346 4.24 -13.71 4.17
C GLY A 346 5.63 -13.71 3.53
N PHE A 347 5.73 -13.41 2.22
CA PHE A 347 7.04 -13.29 1.56
C PHE A 347 7.90 -12.18 2.18
N MET A 348 7.30 -11.03 2.51
CA MET A 348 8.00 -9.92 3.16
C MET A 348 8.45 -10.25 4.60
N ALA A 349 7.66 -11.04 5.34
CA ALA A 349 7.99 -11.53 6.68
C ALA A 349 9.15 -12.53 6.69
N GLU A 350 9.37 -13.19 5.55
CA GLU A 350 10.43 -14.18 5.38
C GLU A 350 11.65 -13.63 4.62
N GLN A 351 11.76 -12.30 4.48
CA GLN A 351 12.95 -11.67 3.90
C GLN A 351 14.20 -11.96 4.74
N THR A 352 15.31 -12.29 4.06
CA THR A 352 16.57 -12.68 4.71
C THR A 352 17.54 -11.52 4.94
N LEU A 353 17.36 -10.41 4.21
CA LEU A 353 18.17 -9.19 4.32
C LEU A 353 17.72 -8.34 5.52
N ASN A 354 18.17 -8.70 6.72
CA ASN A 354 17.66 -8.18 8.00
C ASN A 354 18.50 -7.06 8.64
N THR A 355 19.38 -6.39 7.88
CA THR A 355 20.39 -5.46 8.43
C THR A 355 19.87 -4.08 8.84
N LYS A 356 18.59 -3.76 8.53
CA LYS A 356 17.99 -2.43 8.72
C LYS A 356 16.86 -2.43 9.75
N ILE A 357 15.58 -2.43 9.34
CA ILE A 357 14.46 -2.43 10.28
C ILE A 357 14.64 -3.55 11.31
N PRO A 358 14.80 -4.83 10.94
CA PRO A 358 14.88 -5.91 11.93
C PRO A 358 16.05 -5.76 12.90
N ALA A 359 17.22 -5.31 12.43
CA ALA A 359 18.41 -5.11 13.25
C ALA A 359 18.28 -3.94 14.26
N ALA A 360 17.36 -2.99 14.03
CA ALA A 360 17.10 -1.89 14.94
C ALA A 360 16.14 -2.25 16.10
N LEU A 361 15.50 -3.41 16.02
CA LEU A 361 14.43 -3.81 16.93
C LEU A 361 14.88 -4.91 17.90
N PRO A 362 14.23 -5.02 19.07
CA PRO A 362 14.41 -6.18 19.92
C PRO A 362 14.13 -7.50 19.18
N PRO A 363 14.87 -8.59 19.49
CA PRO A 363 14.60 -9.89 18.89
C PRO A 363 13.15 -10.34 19.08
N GLY A 364 12.54 -10.85 18.01
CA GLY A 364 11.17 -11.39 18.04
C GLY A 364 10.07 -10.37 17.75
N VAL A 365 10.40 -9.08 17.54
CA VAL A 365 9.41 -8.12 17.02
C VAL A 365 9.01 -8.55 15.61
N PRO A 366 7.71 -8.81 15.36
CA PRO A 366 7.26 -9.29 14.06
C PRO A 366 7.27 -8.14 13.04
N VAL A 367 8.01 -8.32 11.96
CA VAL A 367 8.12 -7.37 10.86
C VAL A 367 8.00 -8.10 9.53
N ALA A 368 7.40 -7.43 8.55
CA ALA A 368 7.35 -7.89 7.17
C ALA A 368 7.85 -6.76 6.29
N HIS A 369 8.99 -6.93 5.63
CA HIS A 369 9.70 -5.81 5.03
C HIS A 369 10.35 -6.12 3.67
N LYS A 370 10.80 -5.08 2.98
CA LYS A 370 11.57 -5.14 1.75
C LYS A 370 12.69 -4.10 1.78
N THR A 371 13.93 -4.57 1.67
CA THR A 371 15.10 -3.70 1.54
C THR A 371 15.30 -3.23 0.11
N GLY A 372 15.96 -2.09 -0.04
CA GLY A 372 16.53 -1.64 -1.31
C GLY A 372 17.88 -1.00 -1.09
N ASP A 373 18.90 -1.45 -1.83
CA ASP A 373 20.27 -0.98 -1.68
C ASP A 373 20.92 -0.72 -3.04
N LEU A 374 21.58 0.44 -3.13
CA LEU A 374 22.49 0.87 -4.17
C LEU A 374 23.68 1.58 -3.48
N PRO A 375 24.81 1.79 -4.18
CA PRO A 375 25.93 2.53 -3.60
C PRO A 375 25.54 3.91 -3.05
N ASP A 376 24.54 4.55 -3.67
CA ASP A 376 24.03 5.88 -3.39
C ASP A 376 22.57 5.92 -2.90
N ALA A 377 22.02 4.79 -2.42
CA ALA A 377 20.71 4.75 -1.78
C ALA A 377 20.59 3.54 -0.84
N SER A 378 20.05 3.72 0.37
CA SER A 378 19.70 2.62 1.27
C SER A 378 18.31 2.80 1.86
N HIS A 379 17.50 1.75 1.76
CA HIS A 379 16.08 1.78 2.08
C HIS A 379 15.64 0.55 2.85
N ASP A 380 14.63 0.70 3.69
CA ASP A 380 13.84 -0.41 4.18
C ASP A 380 12.41 0.04 4.42
N VAL A 381 11.45 -0.77 3.97
CA VAL A 381 10.03 -0.42 3.98
C VAL A 381 9.21 -1.66 4.34
N GLY A 382 8.02 -1.49 4.93
CA GLY A 382 7.18 -2.63 5.26
C GLY A 382 6.23 -2.39 6.41
N TYR A 383 5.92 -3.46 7.14
CA TYR A 383 4.96 -3.49 8.22
C TYR A 383 5.64 -3.83 9.55
N TYR A 384 5.28 -3.08 10.57
CA TYR A 384 5.44 -3.50 11.96
C TYR A 384 4.17 -4.24 12.33
N LEU A 385 4.27 -5.53 12.66
CA LEU A 385 3.12 -6.38 12.93
C LEU A 385 2.86 -6.52 14.45
N ILE A 386 3.14 -5.45 15.19
CA ILE A 386 2.96 -5.41 16.65
C ILE A 386 1.46 -5.45 16.96
N PRO A 387 0.96 -6.43 17.73
CA PRO A 387 -0.46 -6.55 18.03
C PRO A 387 -1.05 -5.26 18.64
N GLY A 388 -2.05 -4.68 17.96
CA GLY A 388 -2.75 -3.47 18.41
C GLY A 388 -2.00 -2.17 18.12
N SER A 389 -0.90 -2.22 17.36
CA SER A 389 -0.10 -1.05 16.94
C SER A 389 0.58 -1.32 15.60
N GLN A 390 -0.12 -2.01 14.71
CA GLN A 390 0.34 -2.27 13.37
C GLN A 390 0.47 -0.96 12.59
N VAL A 391 1.60 -0.79 11.91
CA VAL A 391 1.85 0.35 11.02
C VAL A 391 2.52 -0.11 9.73
N ALA A 392 2.26 0.59 8.63
CA ALA A 392 3.12 0.57 7.44
C ALA A 392 4.14 1.71 7.56
N VAL A 393 5.38 1.44 7.11
CA VAL A 393 6.46 2.42 7.10
C VAL A 393 7.21 2.40 5.78
N ALA A 394 7.78 3.54 5.42
CA ALA A 394 8.78 3.64 4.38
C ALA A 394 9.92 4.53 4.85
N PHE A 395 11.15 4.00 4.85
CA PHE A 395 12.37 4.76 5.16
C PHE A 395 13.26 4.77 3.92
N LEU A 396 13.31 5.91 3.24
CA LEU A 396 14.09 6.07 2.01
C LEU A 396 15.20 7.10 2.21
N THR A 397 16.40 6.81 1.70
CA THR A 397 17.59 7.68 1.80
C THR A 397 18.30 7.77 0.45
N SER A 398 18.86 8.93 0.13
CA SER A 398 19.84 9.10 -0.95
C SER A 398 21.21 9.35 -0.34
N GLY A 399 22.30 8.96 -1.00
CA GLY A 399 23.66 9.10 -0.51
C GLY A 399 24.31 7.77 -0.09
N PRO A 400 25.52 7.80 0.50
CA PRO A 400 26.30 6.59 0.75
C PRO A 400 25.57 5.55 1.59
N MET A 401 25.55 4.29 1.11
CA MET A 401 24.80 3.19 1.71
C MET A 401 25.03 3.03 3.23
N ALA A 402 26.28 3.10 3.71
CA ALA A 402 26.59 2.92 5.13
C ALA A 402 25.94 3.97 6.05
N GLY A 403 25.89 5.23 5.59
CA GLY A 403 25.18 6.29 6.32
C GLY A 403 23.66 6.13 6.23
N GLY A 404 23.17 5.69 5.06
CA GLY A 404 21.76 5.39 4.86
C GLY A 404 21.26 4.25 5.75
N ASP A 405 22.03 3.17 5.90
CA ASP A 405 21.71 2.05 6.80
C ASP A 405 21.57 2.50 8.26
N GLU A 406 22.43 3.42 8.70
CA GLU A 406 22.34 4.02 10.04
C GLU A 406 21.10 4.91 10.18
N THR A 407 20.83 5.76 9.19
CA THR A 407 19.62 6.59 9.17
C THR A 407 18.34 5.74 9.22
N VAL A 408 18.26 4.68 8.41
CA VAL A 408 17.12 3.75 8.42
C VAL A 408 16.98 3.07 9.77
N ARG A 409 18.06 2.58 10.38
CA ARG A 409 18.01 1.96 11.71
C ARG A 409 17.53 2.93 12.80
N ARG A 410 17.98 4.18 12.76
CA ARG A 410 17.51 5.23 13.68
C ARG A 410 16.03 5.52 13.50
N LEU A 411 15.55 5.72 12.26
CA LEU A 411 14.13 5.92 11.96
C LEU A 411 13.30 4.73 12.44
N ALA A 412 13.74 3.51 12.14
CA ALA A 412 13.08 2.27 12.53
C ALA A 412 12.93 2.15 14.05
N ARG A 413 14.00 2.48 14.79
CA ARG A 413 13.98 2.47 16.26
C ARG A 413 13.05 3.56 16.82
N THR A 414 13.08 4.76 16.26
CA THR A 414 12.20 5.88 16.67
C THR A 414 10.72 5.50 16.51
N VAL A 415 10.32 4.91 15.38
CA VAL A 415 8.94 4.43 15.19
C VAL A 415 8.60 3.35 16.21
N TYR A 416 9.48 2.36 16.40
CA TYR A 416 9.24 1.28 17.35
C TYR A 416 8.98 1.79 18.78
N ASP A 417 9.88 2.63 19.29
CA ASP A 417 9.79 3.15 20.66
C ASP A 417 8.49 3.92 20.88
N TYR A 418 8.08 4.69 19.88
CA TYR A 418 6.82 5.41 19.92
C TYR A 418 5.60 4.49 20.03
N LEU A 419 5.60 3.35 19.32
CA LEU A 419 4.47 2.43 19.26
C LEU A 419 4.31 1.61 20.54
N ILE A 420 5.43 1.24 21.18
CA ILE A 420 5.42 0.43 22.41
C ILE A 420 5.19 1.25 23.68
N GLU A 421 5.33 2.58 23.61
CA GLU A 421 4.96 3.44 24.71
C GLU A 421 3.42 3.44 24.90
N PRO A 422 2.92 3.27 26.14
CA PRO A 422 1.49 3.39 26.40
C PRO A 422 1.07 4.85 26.11
N PRO A 423 -0.12 5.06 25.52
CA PRO A 423 -0.61 6.42 25.34
C PRO A 423 -0.70 7.09 26.72
N PRO A 424 -0.36 8.39 26.84
CA PRO A 424 -0.49 9.09 28.12
C PRO A 424 -1.93 8.93 28.61
N ALA A 425 -2.07 8.61 29.91
CA ALA A 425 -3.38 8.45 30.51
C ALA A 425 -4.20 9.72 30.23
N THR A 426 -5.37 9.56 29.59
CA THR A 426 -6.34 10.64 29.47
C THR A 426 -6.74 11.03 30.88
N SER A 427 -6.29 12.19 31.34
CA SER A 427 -6.85 12.83 32.51
C SER A 427 -8.31 13.16 32.16
N GLU A 428 -9.25 12.33 32.62
CA GLU A 428 -10.64 12.73 32.72
C GLU A 428 -10.69 13.98 33.61
N GLN A 429 -11.08 15.11 33.03
CA GLN A 429 -11.59 16.28 33.74
C GLN A 429 -12.91 16.70 33.09
#